data_AF-A0A0R2LG73-F1
#
_entry.id   AF-A0A0R2LG73-F1
#
_cell.length_a   1.000
_cell.length_b   1.000
_cell.length_c   1.000
_cell.angle_alpha   90.00
_cell.angle_beta   90.00
_cell.angle_gamma   90.00
#
_symmetry.space_group_name_H-M   'P 1'
#
loop_
_entity.id
_entity.type
_entity.pdbx_description
1 polymer ?
#
loop_
_entity_poly.entity_id
_entity_poly.type
_entity_poly.pdbx_seq_one_letter_code
_entity_poly.pdbx_strand_id
1 'polypeptide(L)'
;MRSQEKQEELEEIAGKIEQELKVVYNDPQLEKRPDLKIFVSRCIKQFQKKLDIDCISSVLCQQISEKYLANSKDFPKSLIELYYQTRVEKSEYDGLNWSATQAGLVWRQ
;
A
#
# COMPACT_ATOMS: atom_id res chain seq x y z
N MET A 1 -7.47 -19.67 -17.58
CA MET A 1 -6.12 -19.83 -16.99
C MET A 1 -5.36 -18.51 -16.98
N ARG A 2 -4.88 -17.97 -18.11
CA ARG A 2 -4.07 -16.72 -18.11
C ARG A 2 -4.67 -15.50 -17.41
N SER A 3 -5.99 -15.27 -17.51
CA SER A 3 -6.66 -14.17 -16.80
C SER A 3 -6.77 -14.39 -15.30
N GLN A 4 -6.92 -15.64 -14.85
CA GLN A 4 -6.99 -15.97 -13.43
C GLN A 4 -5.62 -15.84 -12.76
N GLU A 5 -4.56 -16.32 -13.43
CA GLU A 5 -3.17 -16.16 -12.95
C GLU A 5 -2.81 -14.68 -12.75
N LYS A 6 -3.13 -13.82 -13.73
CA LYS A 6 -2.89 -12.37 -13.63
C LYS A 6 -3.69 -11.71 -12.51
N GLN A 7 -4.93 -12.15 -12.30
CA GLN A 7 -5.77 -11.64 -11.22
C GLN A 7 -5.22 -12.05 -9.84
N GLU A 8 -4.75 -13.29 -9.71
CA GLU A 8 -4.12 -13.80 -8.49
C GLU A 8 -2.82 -13.05 -8.17
N GLU A 9 -1.97 -12.75 -9.16
CA GLU A 9 -0.75 -11.94 -8.98
C GLU A 9 -1.09 -10.52 -8.46
N LEU A 10 -2.13 -9.87 -9.01
CA LEU A 10 -2.58 -8.56 -8.55
C LEU A 10 -3.12 -8.60 -7.11
N GLU A 11 -3.84 -9.66 -6.75
CA GLU A 11 -4.34 -9.88 -5.39
C GLU A 11 -3.23 -10.23 -4.40
N GLU A 12 -2.18 -10.93 -4.83
CA GLU A 12 -1.00 -11.21 -4.01
C GLU A 12 -0.27 -9.92 -3.61
N ILE A 13 -0.04 -9.03 -4.58
CA ILE A 13 0.57 -7.71 -4.34
C ILE A 13 -0.29 -6.89 -3.36
N ALA A 14 -1.61 -6.90 -3.54
CA ALA A 14 -2.54 -6.26 -2.61
C ALA A 14 -2.40 -6.81 -1.18
N GLY A 15 -2.31 -8.13 -1.07
CA GLY A 15 -2.13 -8.84 0.19
C GLY A 15 -0.82 -8.48 0.88
N LYS A 16 0.28 -8.36 0.14
CA LYS A 16 1.58 -7.93 0.68
C LYS A 16 1.49 -6.54 1.32
N ILE A 17 0.90 -5.57 0.62
CA ILE A 17 0.75 -4.21 1.15
C ILE A 17 -0.14 -4.20 2.40
N GLU A 18 -1.24 -4.97 2.42
CA GLU A 18 -2.10 -5.07 3.60
C GLU A 18 -1.37 -5.71 4.80
N GLN A 19 -0.57 -6.76 4.57
CA GLN A 19 0.22 -7.39 5.64
C GLN A 19 1.24 -6.42 6.21
N GLU A 20 1.95 -5.68 5.36
CA GLU A 20 2.95 -4.73 5.89
C GLU A 20 2.32 -3.56 6.64
N LEU A 21 1.14 -3.10 6.23
CA LEU A 21 0.38 -2.15 7.03
C LEU A 21 0.07 -2.68 8.44
N LYS A 22 -0.28 -3.98 8.57
CA LYS A 22 -0.53 -4.62 9.87
C LYS A 22 0.75 -4.77 10.68
N VAL A 23 1.88 -5.09 10.04
CA VAL A 23 3.20 -5.15 10.71
C VAL A 23 3.57 -3.78 11.26
N VAL A 24 3.51 -2.74 10.44
CA VAL A 24 3.79 -1.36 10.86
C VAL A 24 2.85 -0.89 11.96
N TYR A 25 1.55 -1.22 11.89
CA TYR A 25 0.60 -0.84 12.92
C TYR A 25 0.97 -1.34 14.33
N ASN A 26 1.62 -2.50 14.39
CA ASN A 26 2.07 -3.14 15.62
C ASN A 26 3.51 -2.76 16.01
N ASP A 27 4.19 -1.87 15.27
CA ASP A 27 5.53 -1.40 15.63
C ASP A 27 5.48 -0.57 16.93
N PRO A 28 6.27 -0.95 17.96
CA PRO A 28 6.39 -0.18 19.20
C PRO A 28 6.76 1.29 19.01
N GLN A 29 7.43 1.67 17.91
CA GLN A 29 7.75 3.07 17.61
C GLN A 29 6.50 3.90 17.29
N LEU A 30 5.45 3.28 16.75
CA LEU A 30 4.17 3.95 16.49
C LEU A 30 3.36 4.22 17.76
N GLU A 31 3.60 3.48 18.86
CA GLU A 31 2.96 3.77 20.16
C GLU A 31 3.32 5.18 20.67
N LYS A 32 4.52 5.66 20.33
CA LYS A 32 5.00 6.99 20.70
C LYS A 32 4.44 8.09 19.78
N ARG A 33 3.78 7.71 18.68
CA ARG A 33 3.26 8.59 17.63
C ARG A 33 1.81 8.20 17.32
N PRO A 34 0.85 8.49 18.24
CA PRO A 34 -0.55 8.11 18.06
C PRO A 34 -1.18 8.73 16.80
N ASP A 35 -0.68 9.88 16.36
CA ASP A 35 -1.04 10.52 15.08
C ASP A 35 -0.77 9.58 13.88
N LEU A 36 0.41 8.95 13.87
CA LEU A 36 0.81 8.01 12.82
C LEU A 36 0.07 6.67 12.96
N LYS A 37 -0.16 6.21 14.18
CA LYS A 37 -0.92 4.97 14.44
C LYS A 37 -2.38 5.06 13.98
N ILE A 38 -3.04 6.20 14.20
CA ILE A 38 -4.39 6.47 13.69
C ILE A 38 -4.42 6.47 12.17
N PHE A 39 -3.40 7.09 11.54
CA PHE A 39 -3.24 7.10 10.09
C PHE A 39 -3.11 5.68 9.52
N VAL A 40 -2.19 4.86 10.05
CA VAL A 40 -2.01 3.48 9.58
C VAL A 40 -3.28 2.66 9.77
N SER A 41 -3.97 2.80 10.91
CA SER A 41 -5.28 2.14 11.15
C SER A 41 -6.32 2.50 10.09
N ARG A 42 -6.35 3.78 9.65
CA ARG A 42 -7.26 4.23 8.60
C ARG A 42 -6.92 3.59 7.26
N CYS A 43 -5.64 3.51 6.90
CA CYS A 43 -5.18 2.85 5.67
C CYS A 43 -5.56 1.36 5.66
N ILE A 44 -5.37 0.63 6.77
CA ILE A 44 -5.79 -0.77 6.89
C ILE A 44 -7.30 -0.92 6.62
N LYS A 45 -8.12 -0.07 7.24
CA LYS A 45 -9.58 -0.10 7.04
C LYS A 45 -10.00 0.24 5.61
N GLN A 46 -9.23 1.08 4.91
CA GLN A 46 -9.47 1.39 3.51
C GLN A 46 -9.14 0.20 2.60
N PHE A 47 -7.99 -0.46 2.84
CA PHE A 47 -7.62 -1.69 2.12
C PHE A 47 -8.69 -2.79 2.26
N GLN A 48 -9.20 -3.01 3.47
CA GLN A 48 -10.22 -4.04 3.73
C GLN A 48 -11.58 -3.77 3.08
N LYS A 49 -11.87 -2.51 2.71
CA LYS A 49 -13.14 -2.13 2.06
C LYS A 49 -13.10 -2.28 0.54
N LYS A 50 -12.08 -2.96 -0.03
CA LYS A 50 -11.86 -3.10 -1.47
C LYS A 50 -11.77 -1.74 -2.17
N LEU A 51 -10.84 -0.92 -1.71
CA LEU A 51 -10.44 0.28 -2.45
C LEU A 51 -9.34 -0.08 -3.45
N ASP A 52 -9.44 0.55 -4.61
CA ASP A 52 -8.45 0.54 -5.67
C ASP A 52 -7.02 0.68 -5.12
N ILE A 53 -6.22 -0.38 -5.25
CA ILE A 53 -4.84 -0.47 -4.74
C ILE A 53 -4.00 0.70 -5.28
N ASP A 54 -4.28 1.11 -6.53
CA ASP A 54 -3.60 2.22 -7.17
C ASP A 54 -3.88 3.53 -6.43
N CYS A 55 -5.14 3.76 -6.04
CA CYS A 55 -5.54 4.89 -5.24
C CYS A 55 -4.96 4.82 -3.81
N ILE A 56 -5.11 3.70 -3.10
CA ILE A 56 -4.67 3.62 -1.69
C ILE A 56 -3.16 3.71 -1.58
N SER A 57 -2.41 3.03 -2.44
CA SER A 57 -0.94 3.08 -2.45
C SER A 57 -0.43 4.51 -2.66
N SER A 58 -1.07 5.28 -3.55
CA SER A 58 -0.75 6.69 -3.78
C SER A 58 -1.02 7.53 -2.54
N VAL A 59 -2.21 7.39 -1.94
CA VAL A 59 -2.62 8.14 -0.76
C VAL A 59 -1.73 7.80 0.45
N LEU A 60 -1.36 6.53 0.61
CA LEU A 60 -0.44 6.06 1.65
C LEU A 60 0.92 6.73 1.49
N CYS A 61 1.49 6.67 0.28
CA CYS A 61 2.80 7.26 -0.01
C CYS A 61 2.80 8.78 0.21
N GLN A 62 1.76 9.46 -0.26
CA GLN A 62 1.60 10.91 -0.09
C GLN A 62 1.53 11.29 1.40
N GLN A 63 0.66 10.64 2.17
CA GLN A 63 0.48 10.99 3.58
C GLN A 63 1.70 10.67 4.43
N ILE A 64 2.42 9.57 4.15
CA ILE A 64 3.71 9.30 4.82
C ILE A 64 4.68 10.44 4.55
N SER A 65 4.78 10.88 3.29
CA SER A 65 5.67 11.99 2.89
C SER A 65 5.30 13.30 3.58
N GLU A 66 4.01 13.65 3.59
CA GLU A 66 3.50 14.86 4.27
C GLU A 66 3.79 14.82 5.77
N LYS A 67 3.53 13.69 6.44
CA LYS A 67 3.80 13.51 7.87
C LYS A 67 5.28 13.58 8.19
N TYR A 68 6.13 13.00 7.35
CA TYR A 68 7.58 13.07 7.49
C TYR A 68 8.10 14.50 7.33
N LEU A 69 7.62 15.23 6.32
CA LEU A 69 7.99 16.63 6.10
C LEU A 69 7.50 17.55 7.23
N ALA A 70 6.30 17.29 7.76
CA ALA A 70 5.75 18.06 8.87
C ALA A 70 6.53 17.83 10.18
N ASN A 71 6.93 16.60 10.46
CA ASN A 71 7.72 16.26 11.65
C ASN A 71 8.49 14.95 11.48
N SER A 72 9.74 15.09 11.03
CA SER A 72 10.67 13.97 10.82
C SER A 72 11.34 13.48 12.11
N LYS A 73 11.22 14.24 13.21
CA LYS A 73 11.84 13.86 14.48
C LYS A 73 11.16 12.60 15.01
N ASP A 74 11.98 11.60 15.35
CA ASP A 74 11.54 10.30 15.86
C ASP A 74 10.52 9.61 14.93
N PHE A 75 10.64 9.82 13.62
CA PHE A 75 9.75 9.20 12.65
C PHE A 75 10.03 7.69 12.57
N PRO A 76 9.02 6.82 12.71
CA PRO A 76 9.23 5.37 12.72
C PRO A 76 9.91 4.88 11.44
N LYS A 77 10.98 4.10 11.59
CA LYS A 77 11.70 3.51 10.45
C LYS A 77 10.79 2.60 9.62
N SER A 78 9.90 1.86 10.29
CA SER A 78 8.91 0.99 9.66
C SER A 78 7.98 1.72 8.68
N LEU A 79 7.61 2.97 8.95
CA LEU A 79 6.81 3.78 8.01
C LEU A 79 7.60 4.21 6.78
N ILE A 80 8.89 4.45 6.93
CA ILE A 80 9.79 4.76 5.82
C ILE A 80 9.97 3.51 4.95
N GLU A 81 10.17 2.36 5.56
CA GLU A 81 10.28 1.06 4.87
C GLU A 81 8.97 0.74 4.12
N LEU A 82 7.82 0.91 4.77
CA LEU A 82 6.50 0.75 4.15
C LEU A 82 6.32 1.66 2.94
N TYR A 83 6.78 2.92 3.02
CA TYR A 83 6.73 3.84 1.88
C TYR A 83 7.49 3.30 0.67
N TYR A 84 8.73 2.83 0.87
CA TYR A 84 9.53 2.30 -0.24
C TYR A 84 8.96 0.99 -0.78
N GLN A 85 8.56 0.05 0.09
CA GLN A 85 7.95 -1.21 -0.31
C GLN A 85 6.67 -0.98 -1.10
N THR A 86 5.77 -0.12 -0.61
CA THR A 86 4.52 0.21 -1.31
C THR A 86 4.79 0.75 -2.71
N ARG A 87 5.85 1.56 -2.91
CA ARG A 87 6.19 2.07 -4.24
C ARG A 87 6.68 1.00 -5.20
N VAL A 88 7.47 0.03 -4.71
CA VAL A 88 7.94 -1.10 -5.51
C VAL A 88 6.75 -1.96 -5.91
N GLU A 89 5.95 -2.40 -4.94
CA GLU A 89 4.76 -3.23 -5.14
C GLU A 89 3.74 -2.57 -6.07
N LYS A 90 3.51 -1.26 -5.91
CA LYS A 90 2.66 -0.49 -6.83
C LYS A 90 3.20 -0.49 -8.26
N SER A 91 4.52 -0.29 -8.44
CA SER A 91 5.11 -0.32 -9.77
C SER A 91 4.96 -1.69 -10.45
N GLU A 92 5.02 -2.77 -9.67
CA GLU A 92 4.77 -4.13 -10.16
C GLU A 92 3.28 -4.32 -10.51
N TYR A 93 2.38 -3.86 -9.65
CA TYR A 93 0.94 -3.87 -9.91
C TYR A 93 0.58 -3.13 -11.20
N ASP A 94 1.12 -1.92 -11.41
CA ASP A 94 0.87 -1.11 -12.60
C ASP A 94 1.37 -1.82 -13.88
N GLY A 95 2.55 -2.42 -13.82
CA GLY A 95 3.12 -3.19 -14.92
C GLY A 95 2.28 -4.42 -15.29
N LEU A 96 1.81 -5.15 -14.27
CA LEU A 96 0.93 -6.31 -14.45
C LEU A 96 -0.44 -5.91 -14.99
N ASN A 97 -1.06 -4.88 -14.41
CA ASN A 97 -2.37 -4.38 -14.81
C ASN A 97 -2.35 -3.84 -16.25
N TRP A 98 -1.29 -3.09 -16.63
CA TRP A 98 -1.07 -2.63 -17.99
C TRP A 98 -0.93 -3.81 -18.97
N SER A 99 -0.09 -4.79 -18.63
CA SER A 99 0.13 -5.98 -19.47
C SER A 99 -1.16 -6.79 -19.66
N ALA A 100 -1.95 -6.93 -18.59
CA ALA A 100 -3.22 -7.65 -18.61
C ALA A 100 -4.30 -6.90 -19.41
N THR A 101 -4.33 -5.56 -19.34
CA THR A 101 -5.19 -4.70 -20.17
C THR A 101 -4.86 -4.85 -21.65
N GLN A 102 -3.57 -4.79 -22.02
CA GLN A 102 -3.13 -4.96 -23.42
C GLN A 102 -3.45 -6.35 -23.97
N ALA A 103 -3.47 -7.37 -23.12
CA ALA A 103 -3.85 -8.73 -23.47
C ALA A 103 -5.39 -8.94 -23.52
N GLY A 104 -6.20 -7.91 -23.24
CA GLY A 104 -7.66 -7.99 -23.20
C GLY A 104 -8.21 -8.81 -22.03
N LEU A 105 -7.39 -9.05 -21.00
CA LEU A 105 -7.74 -9.89 -19.85
C LEU A 105 -8.44 -9.09 -18.74
N VAL A 106 -8.29 -7.77 -18.75
CA VAL A 106 -8.92 -6.84 -17.80
C VAL A 106 -9.52 -5.70 -18.61
N TRP A 107 -10.82 -5.47 -18.45
CA TRP A 107 -11.50 -4.30 -19.00
C TRP A 107 -11.50 -3.23 -17.92
N ARG A 108 -11.02 -2.01 -18.24
CA ARG A 108 -11.19 -0.84 -17.35
C ARG A 108 -12.67 -0.76 -16.96
N GLN A 109 -12.98 -1.04 -15.70
CA GLN A 109 -14.27 -0.67 -15.09
C GLN A 109 -14.21 0.78 -14.65
#